data_AF-A0A0Q2XUE4-F1
#
_entry.id   AF-A0A0Q2XUE4-F1
#
_cell.length_a   1.000
_cell.length_b   1.000
_cell.length_c   1.000
_cell.angle_alpha   90.00
_cell.angle_beta   90.00
_cell.angle_gamma   90.00
#
_symmetry.space_group_name_H-M   'P 1'
#
loop_
_entity.id
_entity.type
_entity.pdbx_description
1 polymer ?
#
loop_
_entity_poly.entity_id
_entity_poly.type
_entity_poly.pdbx_seq_one_letter_code
_entity_poly.pdbx_strand_id
1 'polypeptide(L)'
;MDDEQGRVYLMNVPGVIASGLNNHDLAVLMNYLNDKWGDKANARPYSAEEIAQIRAAPLEDVVKYRREIVKRFNEQGIATGSYPWP
;
A
#
# COMPACT_ATOMS: atom_id res chain seq x y z
N MET A 1 9.11 -2.18 6.40
CA MET A 1 8.10 -3.12 6.96
C MET A 1 7.30 -3.71 5.82
N ASP A 2 7.42 -5.01 5.61
CA ASP A 2 6.61 -5.77 4.64
C ASP A 2 5.30 -6.20 5.31
N ASP A 3 4.21 -5.50 5.02
CA ASP A 3 2.90 -5.71 5.64
C ASP A 3 1.83 -5.92 4.58
N GLU A 4 1.22 -7.11 4.54
CA GLU A 4 0.26 -7.50 3.50
C GLU A 4 -0.94 -6.55 3.41
N GLN A 5 -1.50 -6.12 4.55
CA GLN A 5 -2.60 -5.15 4.55
C GLN A 5 -2.16 -3.78 4.03
N GLY A 6 -0.99 -3.29 4.46
CA GLY A 6 -0.39 -2.06 3.95
C GLY A 6 -0.20 -2.10 2.43
N ARG A 7 0.20 -3.24 1.87
CA ARG A 7 0.37 -3.42 0.42
C ARG A 7 -0.96 -3.36 -0.32
N VAL A 8 -1.99 -4.05 0.17
CA VAL A 8 -3.36 -3.95 -0.37
C VAL A 8 -3.87 -2.52 -0.31
N TYR A 9 -3.70 -1.84 0.84
CA TYR A 9 -4.12 -0.45 1.02
C TYR A 9 -3.48 0.48 -0.01
N LEU A 10 -2.16 0.41 -0.18
CA LEU A 10 -1.43 1.25 -1.13
C LEU A 10 -1.89 1.07 -2.58
N MET A 11 -2.31 -0.13 -2.97
CA MET A 11 -2.82 -0.38 -4.33
C MET A 11 -4.25 0.13 -4.55
N ASN A 12 -4.96 0.45 -3.46
CA ASN A 12 -6.35 0.90 -3.48
C ASN A 12 -6.52 2.38 -3.17
N VAL A 13 -5.44 3.13 -2.88
CA VAL A 13 -5.57 4.58 -2.69
C VAL A 13 -5.97 5.27 -4.00
N PRO A 14 -6.82 6.32 -3.97
CA PRO A 14 -7.36 6.94 -5.18
C PRO A 14 -6.30 7.37 -6.20
N GLY A 15 -5.17 7.92 -5.74
CA GLY A 15 -4.08 8.34 -6.63
C GLY A 15 -3.41 7.19 -7.38
N VAL A 16 -3.37 5.98 -6.79
CA VAL A 16 -2.79 4.79 -7.44
C VAL A 16 -3.78 4.18 -8.42
N ILE A 17 -5.06 4.06 -8.03
CA ILE A 17 -6.12 3.56 -8.92
C ILE A 17 -6.26 4.47 -10.15
N ALA A 18 -6.26 5.79 -9.95
CA ALA A 18 -6.44 6.77 -11.02
C ALA A 18 -5.17 7.04 -11.85
N SER A 19 -4.04 6.39 -11.55
CA SER A 19 -2.75 6.66 -12.21
C SER A 19 -2.71 6.28 -13.70
N GLY A 20 -3.62 5.41 -14.16
CA GLY A 20 -3.59 4.85 -15.51
C GLY A 20 -2.44 3.87 -15.78
N LEU A 21 -1.61 3.57 -14.77
CA LEU A 21 -0.48 2.65 -14.90
C LEU A 21 -0.94 1.19 -14.97
N ASN A 22 -0.35 0.43 -15.88
CA ASN A 22 -0.49 -1.02 -15.90
C ASN A 22 0.23 -1.65 -14.69
N ASN A 23 0.05 -2.96 -14.48
CA ASN A 23 0.57 -3.64 -13.29
C ASN A 23 2.11 -3.63 -13.23
N HIS A 24 2.78 -3.71 -14.38
CA HIS A 24 4.24 -3.67 -14.46
C HIS A 24 4.78 -2.28 -14.08
N ASP A 25 4.25 -1.23 -14.70
CA ASP A 25 4.72 0.14 -14.47
C ASP A 25 4.41 0.61 -13.05
N LEU A 26 3.27 0.18 -12.50
CA LEU A 26 2.96 0.42 -11.09
C LEU A 26 3.93 -0.32 -10.17
N ALA A 27 4.31 -1.58 -10.47
CA ALA A 27 5.31 -2.30 -9.69
C ALA A 27 6.66 -1.56 -9.68
N VAL A 28 7.12 -1.10 -10.85
CA VAL A 28 8.36 -0.32 -10.99
C VAL A 28 8.29 0.96 -10.17
N LEU A 29 7.20 1.72 -10.28
CA LEU A 29 7.03 2.95 -9.52
C LEU A 29 7.04 2.68 -8.01
N MET A 30 6.28 1.71 -7.53
CA MET A 30 6.21 1.38 -6.10
C MET A 30 7.57 0.92 -5.55
N ASN A 31 8.31 0.13 -6.33
CA ASN A 31 9.65 -0.30 -5.98
C ASN A 31 10.63 0.88 -5.92
N TYR A 32 10.51 1.84 -6.84
CA TYR A 32 11.27 3.08 -6.79
C TYR A 32 10.93 3.92 -5.55
N LEU A 33 9.64 4.08 -5.21
CA LEU A 33 9.24 4.81 -4.00
C LEU A 33 9.81 4.16 -2.74
N ASN A 34 9.78 2.82 -2.68
CA ASN A 34 10.32 2.06 -1.57
C ASN A 34 11.85 2.15 -1.48
N ASP A 35 12.57 2.19 -2.61
CA ASP A 35 14.02 2.40 -2.63
C ASP A 35 14.41 3.81 -2.13
N LYS A 36 13.58 4.82 -2.43
CA LYS A 36 13.86 6.22 -2.07
C LYS A 36 13.44 6.61 -0.67
N TRP A 37 12.29 6.13 -0.19
CA TRP A 37 11.67 6.58 1.07
C TRP A 37 11.24 5.43 1.99
N GLY A 38 11.31 4.19 1.52
CA GLY A 38 10.93 3.02 2.29
C GLY A 38 12.06 2.45 3.14
N ASP A 39 11.75 1.33 3.79
CA ASP A 39 12.71 0.55 4.55
C ASP A 39 13.25 -0.59 3.67
N LYS A 40 14.26 -0.25 2.86
CA LYS A 40 14.84 -1.14 1.84
C LYS A 40 15.30 -2.49 2.40
N ALA A 41 15.75 -2.55 3.65
CA ALA A 41 16.25 -3.78 4.24
C ALA A 41 15.14 -4.81 4.52
N ASN A 42 13.92 -4.34 4.77
CA ASN A 42 12.80 -5.19 5.23
C ASN A 42 11.58 -5.11 4.30
N ALA A 43 11.72 -4.64 3.08
CA ALA A 43 10.62 -4.47 2.15
C ALA A 43 10.74 -5.42 0.95
N ARG A 44 9.74 -6.29 0.79
CA ARG A 44 9.60 -7.16 -0.38
C ARG A 44 9.24 -6.33 -1.61
N PRO A 45 9.95 -6.47 -2.75
CA PRO A 45 9.57 -5.80 -3.99
C PRO A 45 8.16 -6.20 -4.43
N TYR A 46 7.40 -5.23 -4.96
CA TYR A 46 6.15 -5.50 -5.67
C TYR A 46 6.42 -6.22 -6.98
N SER A 47 5.58 -7.20 -7.30
CA SER A 47 5.53 -7.84 -8.62
C SER A 47 4.26 -7.44 -9.38
N ALA A 48 4.28 -7.59 -10.70
CA ALA A 48 3.10 -7.29 -11.52
C ALA A 48 1.95 -8.28 -11.23
N GLU A 49 2.27 -9.53 -10.89
CA GLU A 49 1.32 -10.59 -10.55
C GLU A 49 0.60 -10.27 -9.23
N GLU A 50 1.35 -9.85 -8.21
CA GLU A 50 0.79 -9.41 -6.94
C GLU A 50 -0.18 -8.23 -7.14
N ILE A 51 0.23 -7.24 -7.93
CA ILE A 51 -0.62 -6.08 -8.23
C ILE A 51 -1.87 -6.51 -9.00
N ALA A 52 -1.74 -7.45 -9.94
CA ALA A 52 -2.88 -7.99 -10.67
C ALA A 52 -3.88 -8.68 -9.73
N GLN A 53 -3.39 -9.48 -8.77
CA GLN A 53 -4.22 -10.16 -7.78
C GLN A 53 -4.96 -9.17 -6.89
N ILE A 54 -4.28 -8.14 -6.40
CA ILE A 54 -4.92 -7.10 -5.57
C ILE A 54 -5.97 -6.34 -6.37
N ARG A 55 -5.69 -5.99 -7.63
CA ARG A 55 -6.62 -5.28 -8.51
C ARG A 55 -7.84 -6.11 -8.91
N ALA A 56 -7.74 -7.44 -8.88
CA ALA A 56 -8.87 -8.32 -9.15
C ALA A 56 -9.92 -8.33 -8.01
N ALA A 57 -9.56 -7.84 -6.82
CA ALA A 57 -10.43 -7.74 -5.66
C ALA A 57 -10.28 -6.34 -4.99
N PRO A 58 -10.81 -5.27 -5.61
CA PRO A 58 -10.65 -3.92 -5.08
C PRO A 58 -11.35 -3.75 -3.72
N LEU A 59 -10.77 -2.90 -2.87
CA LEU A 59 -11.37 -2.55 -1.58
C LEU A 59 -12.59 -1.65 -1.77
N GLU A 60 -13.71 -2.01 -1.14
CA GLU A 60 -14.93 -1.19 -1.15
C GLU A 60 -14.76 0.10 -0.35
N ASP A 61 -14.12 0.03 0.82
CA ASP A 61 -13.89 1.18 1.70
C ASP A 61 -12.42 1.25 2.14
N VAL A 62 -11.63 1.98 1.35
CA VAL A 62 -10.20 2.20 1.60
C VAL A 62 -9.94 2.99 2.89
N VAL A 63 -10.88 3.83 3.34
CA VAL A 63 -10.73 4.65 4.55
C VAL A 63 -10.93 3.79 5.79
N LYS A 64 -11.99 2.97 5.82
CA LYS A 64 -12.20 1.98 6.88
C LYS A 64 -11.01 1.02 6.96
N TYR A 65 -10.54 0.51 5.82
CA TYR A 65 -9.39 -0.38 5.77
C TYR A 65 -8.12 0.28 6.34
N ARG A 66 -7.88 1.56 6.04
CA ARG A 66 -6.79 2.32 6.65
C ARG A 66 -6.91 2.39 8.18
N ARG A 67 -8.11 2.68 8.70
CA ARG A 67 -8.34 2.79 10.15
C ARG A 67 -8.06 1.47 10.86
N GLU A 68 -8.39 0.33 10.25
CA GLU A 68 -8.09 -1.00 10.77
C GLU A 68 -6.58 -1.26 10.85
N ILE A 69 -5.81 -0.91 9.81
CA ILE A 69 -4.35 -1.00 9.83
C ILE A 69 -3.76 -0.12 10.94
N VAL A 70 -4.19 1.14 11.04
CA VAL A 70 -3.69 2.07 12.06
C VAL A 70 -4.01 1.58 13.47
N LYS A 71 -5.22 1.05 13.69
CA LYS A 71 -5.59 0.47 14.98
C LYS A 71 -4.64 -0.68 15.35
N ARG A 72 -4.39 -1.61 14.42
CA ARG A 72 -3.44 -2.72 14.64
C ARG A 72 -2.03 -2.22 14.91
N PHE A 73 -1.54 -1.25 14.16
CA PHE A 73 -0.20 -0.69 14.35
C PHE A 73 -0.07 0.01 15.70
N ASN A 74 -1.08 0.76 16.14
CA ASN A 74 -1.08 1.38 17.46
C ASN A 74 -1.04 0.34 18.59
N GLU A 75 -1.80 -0.76 18.47
CA GLU A 75 -1.77 -1.88 19.42
C GLU A 75 -0.38 -2.56 19.47
N GLN A 76 0.36 -2.51 18.36
CA GLN A 76 1.74 -3.03 18.24
C GLN A 76 2.81 -2.01 18.64
N GLY A 77 2.44 -0.79 19.03
CA GLY A 77 3.39 0.30 19.33
C GLY A 77 4.13 0.85 18.11
N ILE A 78 3.61 0.62 16.90
CA ILE A 78 4.18 1.11 15.64
C ILE A 78 3.60 2.50 15.34
N ALA A 79 4.48 3.49 15.19
CA ALA A 79 4.07 4.85 14.85
C ALA A 79 3.49 4.94 13.44
N THR A 80 2.42 5.72 13.27
CA THR A 80 1.75 5.91 11.98
C THR A 80 1.71 7.39 11.59
N GLY A 81 1.67 7.67 10.29
CA GLY A 81 1.59 9.03 9.78
C GLY A 81 0.22 9.69 10.04
N SER A 82 0.23 11.00 10.28
CA SER A 82 -1.00 11.80 10.40
C SER A 82 -1.82 11.71 9.12
N TYR A 83 -3.14 11.56 9.26
CA TYR A 83 -4.05 11.43 8.13
C TYR A 83 -5.17 12.46 8.24
N PRO A 84 -5.25 13.41 7.29
CA PRO A 84 -6.10 14.57 7.43
C PRO A 84 -7.57 14.31 7.02
N TRP A 85 -7.92 13.11 6.55
CA TRP A 85 -9.29 12.79 6.14
C TRP A 85 -10.09 12.18 7.30
N PRO A 86 -11.34 12.64 7.50
CA PRO A 86 -12.19 12.23 8.62
C PRO A 86 -12.46 10.73 8.63
#